data_AF-A0A525LCF8-F1
#
_entry.id   AF-A0A525LCF8-F1
#
_cell.length_a   1.000
_cell.length_b   1.000
_cell.length_c   1.000
_cell.angle_alpha   90.00
_cell.angle_beta   90.00
_cell.angle_gamma   90.00
#
_symmetry.space_group_name_H-M   'P 1'
#
loop_
_entity.id
_entity.type
_entity.pdbx_description
1 polymer ?
#
loop_
_entity_poly.entity_id
_entity_poly.type
_entity_poly.pdbx_seq_one_letter_code
_entity_poly.pdbx_strand_id
1 'polypeptide(L)'
;MAASELRQAAIDGDLAGGHIDKPEALAEAKAFVAGNAPLSFYNDAEAKLPWVLKPAAAGMPTTVIYGADGLERGRVSGQADWDQPGAKAVIDKALAG
;
A
#
# COMPACT_ATOMS: atom_id res chain seq x y z
N MET A 1 1.25 -19.83 -14.10
CA MET A 1 0.44 -19.08 -13.12
C MET A 1 1.38 -18.07 -12.50
N ALA A 2 1.27 -16.80 -12.90
CA ALA A 2 2.31 -15.78 -12.71
C ALA A 2 1.88 -14.77 -11.64
N ALA A 3 2.82 -13.96 -11.14
CA ALA A 3 2.73 -12.97 -10.05
C ALA A 3 1.60 -11.92 -10.12
N SER A 4 0.64 -12.07 -11.05
CA SER A 4 -0.55 -11.24 -11.25
C SER A 4 -1.58 -11.30 -10.11
N GLU A 5 -1.50 -12.28 -9.20
CA GLU A 5 -2.46 -12.47 -8.11
C GLU A 5 -2.03 -11.84 -6.77
N LEU A 6 -0.79 -11.34 -6.67
CA LEU A 6 -0.26 -10.66 -5.48
C LEU A 6 -0.73 -9.19 -5.32
N ARG A 7 -1.64 -8.77 -6.19
CA ARG A 7 -2.07 -7.39 -6.38
C ARG A 7 -3.31 -7.00 -5.53
N GLN A 8 -3.53 -7.58 -4.34
CA GLN A 8 -4.81 -7.33 -3.63
C GLN A 8 -4.77 -7.27 -2.10
N ALA A 9 -3.61 -7.10 -1.45
CA ALA A 9 -3.56 -7.30 0.00
C ALA A 9 -2.78 -6.23 0.75
N ALA A 10 -3.35 -5.04 0.78
CA ALA A 10 -3.55 -4.44 2.08
C ALA A 10 -4.88 -3.73 2.06
N ILE A 11 -5.89 -4.39 2.64
CA ILE A 11 -7.09 -3.79 3.22
C ILE A 11 -8.25 -3.66 2.23
N ASP A 12 -9.12 -4.66 2.25
CA ASP A 12 -10.49 -4.63 1.71
C ASP A 12 -10.70 -3.92 0.37
N GLY A 13 -10.44 -4.66 -0.71
CA GLY A 13 -11.13 -4.41 -1.97
C GLY A 13 -10.46 -3.48 -2.99
N ASP A 14 -9.36 -2.80 -2.70
CA ASP A 14 -8.62 -2.04 -3.72
C ASP A 14 -7.17 -1.81 -3.27
N LEU A 15 -6.18 -2.18 -4.08
CA LEU A 15 -4.80 -1.75 -3.81
C LEU A 15 -4.68 -0.25 -4.03
N ALA A 16 -4.71 0.51 -2.94
CA ALA A 16 -4.52 1.94 -2.96
C ALA A 16 -3.04 2.32 -2.81
N GLY A 17 -2.38 2.72 -3.89
CA GLY A 17 -1.15 3.49 -3.77
C GLY A 17 -1.50 4.85 -3.19
N GLY A 18 -1.28 5.09 -1.90
CA GLY A 18 -1.50 6.39 -1.26
C GLY A 18 -0.38 7.36 -1.63
N HIS A 19 -0.59 8.16 -2.67
CA HIS A 19 0.35 9.21 -3.06
C HIS A 19 0.19 10.42 -2.15
N ILE A 20 1.29 10.97 -1.63
CA ILE A 20 1.30 12.27 -0.94
C ILE A 20 1.79 13.41 -1.84
N ASP A 21 1.80 13.15 -3.15
CA ASP A 21 2.23 14.09 -4.17
C ASP A 21 1.34 15.34 -4.18
N LYS A 22 1.98 16.51 -4.34
CA LYS A 22 1.30 17.80 -4.45
C LYS A 22 0.51 17.89 -5.77
N PRO A 23 -0.47 18.82 -5.87
CA PRO A 23 -1.30 18.97 -7.07
C PRO A 23 -0.52 19.06 -8.39
N GLU A 24 0.65 19.71 -8.37
CA GLU A 24 1.47 19.92 -9.55
C GLU A 24 2.11 18.62 -10.09
N ALA A 25 2.28 17.60 -9.24
CA ALA A 25 2.89 16.32 -9.58
C ALA A 25 1.87 15.20 -9.88
N LEU A 26 0.57 15.46 -9.74
CA LEU A 26 -0.47 14.42 -9.87
C LEU A 26 -0.53 13.78 -11.26
N ALA A 27 -0.22 14.54 -12.31
CA ALA A 27 -0.22 14.01 -13.67
C ALA A 27 0.86 12.93 -13.83
N GLU A 28 2.06 13.18 -13.30
CA GLU A 28 3.18 12.24 -13.31
C GLU A 28 2.88 11.02 -12.43
N ALA A 29 2.36 11.23 -11.22
CA ALA A 29 2.00 10.15 -10.30
C ALA A 29 0.94 9.20 -10.90
N LYS A 30 -0.10 9.76 -11.55
CA LYS A 30 -1.12 8.98 -12.26
C LYS A 30 -0.54 8.19 -13.43
N ALA A 31 0.35 8.80 -14.22
CA ALA A 31 1.01 8.13 -15.33
C ALA A 31 1.90 6.97 -14.84
N PHE A 32 2.63 7.18 -13.75
CA PHE A 32 3.44 6.15 -13.10
C PHE A 32 2.57 4.97 -12.65
N VAL A 33 1.47 5.21 -11.94
CA VAL A 33 0.57 4.14 -11.50
C VAL A 33 -0.06 3.41 -12.67
N ALA A 34 -0.50 4.12 -13.71
CA ALA A 34 -1.06 3.51 -14.91
C ALA A 34 -0.05 2.57 -15.61
N GLY A 35 1.24 2.92 -15.63
CA GLY A 35 2.32 2.07 -16.13
C GLY A 35 2.62 0.86 -15.25
N ASN A 36 2.19 0.88 -14.00
CA ASN A 36 2.38 -0.17 -12.98
C ASN A 36 1.05 -0.79 -12.55
N ALA A 37 0.12 -0.97 -13.51
CA ALA A 37 -1.14 -1.67 -13.29
C ALA A 37 -0.92 -2.93 -12.45
N PRO A 38 -1.82 -3.26 -11.51
CA PRO A 38 -3.22 -2.87 -11.46
C PRO A 38 -3.47 -1.94 -10.26
N LEU A 39 -2.44 -1.22 -9.81
CA LEU A 39 -2.55 -0.39 -8.62
C LEU A 39 -3.62 0.68 -8.87
N SER A 40 -4.57 0.79 -7.94
CA SER A 40 -5.54 1.88 -7.94
C SER A 40 -4.84 3.13 -7.40
N PHE A 41 -5.08 4.27 -8.06
CA PHE A 41 -4.47 5.55 -7.69
C PHE A 41 -5.28 6.25 -6.60
N TYR A 42 -4.67 6.50 -5.45
CA TYR A 42 -5.22 7.34 -4.40
C TYR A 42 -4.24 8.44 -4.05
N ASN A 43 -4.72 9.61 -3.68
CA ASN A 43 -3.85 10.72 -3.32
C ASN A 43 -4.39 11.44 -2.09
N ASP A 44 -3.48 11.68 -1.15
CA ASP A 44 -3.63 12.61 -0.05
C ASP A 44 -2.82 13.87 -0.36
N ALA A 45 -3.45 14.83 -1.04
CA ALA A 45 -2.82 16.06 -1.51
C ALA A 45 -2.26 16.94 -0.37
N GLU A 46 -2.74 16.73 0.87
CA GLU A 46 -2.28 17.48 2.04
C GLU A 46 -1.15 16.77 2.80
N ALA A 47 -0.74 15.57 2.37
CA ALA A 47 0.30 14.76 3.00
C ALA A 47 0.08 14.53 4.52
N LYS A 48 -1.19 14.38 4.92
CA LYS A 48 -1.64 14.12 6.29
C LYS A 48 -1.55 12.65 6.70
N LEU A 49 -1.69 11.73 5.75
CA LEU A 49 -1.80 10.29 5.96
C LEU A 49 -0.71 9.74 6.88
N PRO A 50 0.60 10.06 6.67
CA PRO A 50 1.67 9.53 7.53
C PRO A 50 1.52 9.92 9.01
N TRP A 51 0.90 11.07 9.28
CA TRP A 51 0.78 11.65 10.62
C TRP A 51 -0.49 11.21 11.35
N VAL A 52 -1.53 10.81 10.62
CA VAL A 52 -2.79 10.32 11.21
C VAL A 52 -2.77 8.83 11.53
N LEU A 53 -1.82 8.07 10.97
CA LEU A 53 -1.55 6.70 11.37
C LEU A 53 -1.22 6.63 12.87
N LYS A 54 -1.58 5.53 13.52
CA LYS A 54 -1.33 5.29 14.94
C LYS A 54 -0.63 3.94 15.14
N PRO A 55 0.68 3.92 15.43
CA PRO A 55 1.57 5.08 15.53
C PRO A 55 1.80 5.74 14.15
N ALA A 56 2.24 6.99 14.16
CA ALA A 56 2.62 7.72 12.95
C ALA A 56 3.66 6.91 12.14
N ALA A 57 3.71 7.16 10.83
CA ALA A 57 4.72 6.55 9.98
C ALA A 57 6.12 6.94 10.47
N ALA A 58 7.01 5.94 10.63
CA ALA A 58 8.38 6.18 11.07
C ALA A 58 9.28 6.70 9.93
N GLY A 59 8.84 6.56 8.69
CA GLY A 59 9.55 6.99 7.48
C GLY A 59 8.76 6.64 6.23
N MET A 60 9.29 7.01 5.07
CA MET A 60 8.69 6.66 3.78
C MET A 60 9.64 5.74 2.98
N PRO A 61 9.12 4.76 2.24
CA PRO A 61 7.71 4.36 2.21
C PRO A 61 7.28 3.69 3.53
N THR A 62 5.98 3.74 3.84
CA THR A 62 5.36 2.94 4.91
C THR A 62 4.21 2.14 4.29
N THR A 63 4.20 0.83 4.52
CA THR A 63 3.10 -0.06 4.13
C THR A 63 2.39 -0.53 5.40
N VAL A 64 1.07 -0.40 5.44
CA VAL A 64 0.23 -0.90 6.54
C VAL A 64 -0.73 -1.94 5.98
N ILE A 65 -0.94 -3.03 6.72
CA ILE A 65 -1.85 -4.12 6.38
C ILE A 65 -2.97 -4.10 7.44
N TYR A 66 -4.19 -3.80 7.04
CA TYR A 66 -5.42 -4.02 7.84
C TYR A 66 -6.17 -5.25 7.33
N GLY A 67 -6.85 -5.93 8.26
CA GLY A 67 -7.76 -7.03 7.97
C GLY A 67 -9.14 -6.54 7.57
N ALA A 68 -10.05 -7.49 7.32
CA ALA A 68 -11.43 -7.20 6.88
C ALA A 68 -12.32 -6.52 7.92
N ASP A 69 -11.82 -6.46 9.16
CA ASP A 69 -12.42 -5.74 10.29
C ASP A 69 -11.92 -4.29 10.38
N GLY A 70 -11.03 -3.86 9.46
CA GLY A 70 -10.37 -2.56 9.48
C GLY A 70 -9.27 -2.43 10.54
N LEU A 71 -8.87 -3.50 11.21
CA LEU A 71 -7.82 -3.47 12.24
C LEU A 71 -6.44 -3.79 11.68
N GLU A 72 -5.40 -3.11 12.20
CA GLU A 72 -4.02 -3.28 11.72
C GLU A 72 -3.51 -4.67 12.09
N ARG A 73 -3.07 -5.43 11.08
CA ARG A 73 -2.46 -6.76 11.21
C ARG A 73 -0.94 -6.71 11.11
N GLY A 74 -0.39 -5.68 10.48
CA GLY A 74 1.05 -5.48 10.41
C GLY A 74 1.45 -4.23 9.64
N ARG A 75 2.74 -3.89 9.72
CA ARG A 75 3.31 -2.77 8.97
C ARG A 75 4.76 -3.02 8.61
N VAL A 76 5.21 -2.36 7.55
CA VAL A 76 6.61 -2.30 7.11
C VAL A 76 7.00 -0.84 6.96
N SER A 77 8.05 -0.44 7.69
CA SER A 77 8.70 0.87 7.53
C SER A 77 9.90 0.70 6.61
N GLY A 78 9.90 1.39 5.47
CA GLY A 78 10.93 1.26 4.44
C GLY A 78 10.53 0.37 3.27
N GLN A 79 11.46 0.20 2.33
CA GLN A 79 11.25 -0.57 1.11
C GLN A 79 11.25 -2.08 1.38
N ALA A 80 10.47 -2.83 0.61
CA ALA A 80 10.45 -4.29 0.64
C ALA A 80 10.20 -4.86 -0.76
N ASP A 81 10.72 -6.07 -1.00
CA ASP A 81 10.52 -6.82 -2.24
C ASP A 81 9.24 -7.65 -2.14
N TRP A 82 8.12 -7.04 -2.52
CA TRP A 82 6.77 -7.62 -2.40
C TRP A 82 6.46 -8.72 -3.42
N ASP A 83 7.32 -8.91 -4.42
CA ASP A 83 7.17 -9.93 -5.46
C ASP A 83 7.78 -11.29 -5.06
N GLN A 84 8.43 -11.37 -3.89
CA GLN A 84 9.03 -12.60 -3.41
C GLN A 84 7.96 -13.54 -2.82
N PRO A 85 8.11 -14.88 -2.99
CA PRO A 85 7.16 -15.86 -2.44
C PRO A 85 6.91 -15.70 -0.93
N GLY A 86 7.93 -15.28 -0.18
CA GLY A 86 7.81 -15.03 1.26
C GLY A 86 6.89 -13.86 1.62
N ALA A 87 6.81 -12.83 0.77
CA ALA A 87 5.96 -11.67 1.03
C ALA A 87 4.49 -12.08 1.03
N LYS A 88 4.07 -12.87 0.04
CA LYS A 88 2.71 -13.42 -0.02
C LYS A 88 2.37 -14.23 1.24
N ALA A 89 3.23 -15.16 1.63
CA ALA A 89 2.97 -16.04 2.77
C ALA A 89 2.81 -15.26 4.09
N VAL A 90 3.61 -14.20 4.28
CA VAL A 90 3.50 -13.32 5.45
C VAL A 90 2.17 -12.57 5.45
N ILE A 91 1.76 -12.01 4.31
CA ILE A 91 0.49 -11.29 4.19
C ILE A 91 -0.70 -12.24 4.42
N ASP A 92 -0.71 -13.40 3.76
CA ASP A 92 -1.78 -14.39 3.91
C ASP A 92 -1.92 -14.81 5.38
N LYS A 93 -0.80 -15.02 6.08
CA LYS A 93 -0.80 -15.34 7.51
C LYS A 93 -1.33 -14.19 8.36
N ALA A 94 -0.98 -12.94 8.04
CA ALA A 94 -1.45 -11.76 8.77
C ALA A 94 -2.97 -11.54 8.64
N LEU A 95 -3.55 -11.96 7.50
CA LEU A 95 -4.97 -11.79 7.18
C LEU A 95 -5.86 -12.99 7.54
N ALA A 96 -5.29 -14.08 8.06
CA ALA A 96 -6.03 -15.32 8.33
C ALA A 96 -6.91 -15.29 9.61
N GLY A 97 -7.04 -14.14 10.28
CA GLY A 97 -7.85 -13.94 11.49
C GLY A 97 -8.54 -12.60 11.47
#